data_AF-A0A7C1HQX5-F1
#
_entry.id   AF-A0A7C1HQX5-F1
#
_cell.length_a   1.000
_cell.length_b   1.000
_cell.length_c   1.000
_cell.angle_alpha   90.00
_cell.angle_beta   90.00
_cell.angle_gamma   90.00
#
_symmetry.space_group_name_H-M   'P 1'
#
loop_
_entity.id
_entity.type
_entity.pdbx_description
1 polymer ?
#
loop_
_entity_poly.entity_id
_entity_poly.type
_entity_poly.pdbx_seq_one_letter_code
_entity_poly.pdbx_strand_id
1 'polypeptide(L)'
;MASDARTLKDLGVDRIILVDALRKIYDKALRALGDAVEVAPGVLASCLECRGRIPSPFPNEGTFAKHQVRVVDQSGRHCFLITELGLHLIEQHGFFQGHGSFFRIDPGQAAVLLGLCIPPVNTGSE
;
A
#
# COMPACT_ATOMS: atom_id res chain seq x y z
N MET A 1 -0.78 -9.27 -12.20
CA MET A 1 -1.46 -10.39 -11.51
C MET A 1 -0.49 -11.52 -11.17
N ALA A 2 -0.08 -12.36 -12.14
CA ALA A 2 0.79 -13.51 -11.85
C ALA A 2 2.18 -13.13 -11.30
N SER A 3 2.73 -11.99 -11.74
CA SER A 3 4.03 -11.51 -11.24
C SER A 3 3.94 -10.95 -9.81
N ASP A 4 2.90 -10.16 -9.52
CA ASP A 4 2.75 -9.50 -8.21
C ASP A 4 2.54 -10.50 -7.07
N ALA A 5 1.71 -11.53 -7.32
CA ALA A 5 1.49 -12.61 -6.36
C ALA A 5 2.77 -13.44 -6.13
N ARG A 6 3.57 -13.66 -7.17
CA ARG A 6 4.89 -14.32 -7.04
C ARG A 6 5.84 -13.47 -6.20
N THR A 7 5.94 -12.17 -6.44
CA THR A 7 6.77 -11.25 -5.63
C THR A 7 6.44 -11.35 -4.14
N LEU A 8 5.15 -11.32 -3.78
CA LEU A 8 4.72 -11.47 -2.39
C LEU A 8 5.14 -12.81 -1.79
N LYS A 9 4.97 -13.90 -2.55
CA LYS A 9 5.39 -15.24 -2.14
C LYS A 9 6.90 -15.32 -1.90
N ASP A 10 7.69 -14.75 -2.80
CA ASP A 10 9.16 -14.75 -2.70
C ASP A 10 9.66 -13.94 -1.49
N LEU A 11 8.90 -12.91 -1.08
CA LEU A 11 9.16 -12.11 0.12
C LEU A 11 8.58 -12.72 1.41
N GLY A 12 7.85 -13.84 1.31
CA GLY A 12 7.17 -14.45 2.44
C GLY A 12 6.04 -13.60 3.04
N VAL A 13 5.47 -12.68 2.26
CA VAL A 13 4.43 -11.74 2.71
C VAL A 13 3.07 -12.20 2.21
N ASP A 14 2.14 -12.38 3.13
CA ASP A 14 0.74 -12.64 2.77
C ASP A 14 0.05 -11.36 2.29
N ARG A 15 -0.78 -11.48 1.25
CA ARG A 15 -1.49 -10.34 0.66
C ARG A 15 -2.41 -9.65 1.68
N ILE A 16 -3.08 -10.41 2.54
CA ILE A 16 -4.00 -9.88 3.55
C ILE A 16 -3.21 -9.09 4.60
N ILE A 17 -2.03 -9.57 5.00
CA ILE A 17 -1.13 -8.82 5.89
C ILE A 17 -0.71 -7.49 5.28
N LEU A 18 -0.33 -7.49 3.99
CA LEU A 18 0.01 -6.25 3.29
C LEU A 18 -1.17 -5.28 3.22
N VAL A 19 -2.37 -5.78 2.86
CA VAL A 19 -3.58 -4.94 2.80
C VAL A 19 -3.94 -4.37 4.16
N ASP A 20 -3.87 -5.16 5.24
CA ASP A 20 -4.15 -4.70 6.60
C ASP A 20 -3.16 -3.59 7.03
N ALA A 21 -1.87 -3.76 6.74
CA ALA A 21 -0.87 -2.73 7.00
C ALA A 21 -1.17 -1.43 6.22
N LEU A 22 -1.47 -1.54 4.93
CA LEU A 22 -1.82 -0.37 4.10
C LEU A 22 -3.12 0.31 4.58
N ARG A 23 -4.12 -0.46 5.02
CA ARG A 23 -5.37 0.05 5.59
C ARG A 23 -5.13 0.82 6.87
N LYS A 24 -4.33 0.28 7.80
CA LYS A 24 -3.96 0.97 9.05
C LYS A 24 -3.26 2.30 8.78
N ILE A 25 -2.37 2.34 7.78
CA ILE A 25 -1.70 3.57 7.36
C ILE A 25 -2.70 4.59 6.83
N TYR A 26 -3.60 4.15 5.94
CA TYR A 26 -4.62 5.00 5.34
C TYR A 26 -5.51 5.62 6.41
N ASP A 27 -6.03 4.81 7.34
CA ASP A 27 -6.90 5.29 8.41
C ASP A 27 -6.17 6.21 9.39
N LYS A 28 -4.91 5.92 9.72
CA LYS A 28 -4.08 6.77 10.58
C LYS A 28 -3.85 8.15 9.94
N ALA A 29 -3.51 8.19 8.66
CA ALA A 29 -3.27 9.44 7.94
C ALA A 29 -4.56 10.27 7.76
N LEU A 30 -5.71 9.61 7.52
CA LEU A 30 -7.00 10.33 7.46
C LEU A 30 -7.35 10.99 8.80
N ARG A 31 -7.09 10.32 9.92
CA ARG A 31 -7.34 10.87 11.27
C ARG A 31 -6.41 12.03 11.63
N ALA A 32 -5.27 12.14 10.96
CA ALA A 32 -4.31 13.22 11.17
C ALA A 32 -4.69 14.53 10.47
N LEU A 33 -5.79 14.56 9.69
CA LEU A 33 -6.38 15.78 9.12
C LEU A 33 -5.38 16.68 8.37
N GLY A 34 -4.46 16.07 7.62
CA GLY A 34 -3.46 16.75 6.81
C GLY A 34 -2.05 16.75 7.40
N ASP A 35 -1.90 16.45 8.69
CA ASP A 35 -0.58 16.27 9.29
C ASP A 35 0.09 14.97 8.82
N ALA A 36 1.42 15.02 8.68
CA ALA A 36 2.21 13.84 8.39
C ALA A 36 2.33 12.96 9.64
N VAL A 37 2.09 11.67 9.48
CA VAL A 37 2.24 10.66 10.55
C VAL A 37 3.34 9.67 10.19
N GLU A 38 4.22 9.38 11.14
CA GLU A 38 5.19 8.31 10.97
C GLU A 38 4.49 6.94 11.09
N VAL A 39 4.72 6.06 10.11
CA VAL A 39 4.07 4.75 9.99
C VAL A 39 5.03 3.57 10.02
N ALA A 40 6.29 3.83 9.74
CA ALA A 40 7.43 2.95 9.94
C ALA A 40 8.67 3.85 10.14
N PRO A 41 9.81 3.32 10.64
CA PRO A 41 11.01 4.13 10.87
C PRO A 41 11.44 4.91 9.62
N GLY A 42 11.36 6.25 9.68
CA GLY A 42 11.70 7.10 8.54
C GLY A 42 10.72 7.05 7.37
N VAL A 43 9.48 6.59 7.60
CA VAL A 43 8.41 6.54 6.59
C VAL A 43 7.22 7.34 7.08
N LEU A 44 6.84 8.36 6.30
CA LEU A 44 5.75 9.26 6.61
C LEU A 44 4.56 9.00 5.70
N ALA A 45 3.36 9.12 6.27
CA ALA A 45 2.10 9.11 5.53
C ALA A 45 1.35 10.42 5.77
N SER A 46 0.79 11.01 4.72
CA SER A 46 -0.05 12.21 4.84
C SER A 46 -1.29 12.11 3.95
N CYS A 47 -2.41 12.63 4.44
CA CYS A 47 -3.63 12.71 3.66
C CYS A 47 -3.52 13.84 2.63
N LEU A 48 -3.73 13.52 1.36
CA LEU A 48 -3.98 14.47 0.29
C LEU A 48 -5.51 14.54 0.12
N GLU A 49 -6.12 15.53 0.76
CA GLU A 49 -7.57 15.68 0.73
C GLU A 49 -8.07 15.93 -0.70
N CYS A 50 -8.94 15.02 -1.16
CA CYS A 50 -9.66 15.13 -2.41
C CYS A 50 -11.14 14.82 -2.14
N ARG A 51 -12.03 15.74 -2.51
CA ARG A 51 -13.48 15.55 -2.36
C ARG A 51 -14.03 14.62 -3.44
N GLY A 52 -15.10 13.88 -3.11
CA GLY A 52 -15.89 13.07 -4.05
C GLY A 52 -15.72 11.55 -3.87
N ARG A 53 -16.39 10.78 -4.75
CA ARG A 53 -16.36 9.32 -4.78
C ARG A 53 -16.05 8.80 -6.18
N ILE A 54 -15.44 7.63 -6.28
CA ILE A 54 -15.08 6.95 -7.53
C ILE A 54 -15.74 5.56 -7.54
N PRO A 55 -16.42 5.13 -8.62
CA PRO A 55 -16.97 3.78 -8.72
C PRO A 55 -15.87 2.71 -8.88
N SER A 56 -16.12 1.49 -8.41
CA SER A 56 -15.27 0.34 -8.78
C SER A 56 -15.36 0.09 -10.30
N PRO A 57 -14.27 -0.33 -10.95
CA PRO A 57 -14.33 -0.85 -12.31
C PRO A 57 -15.03 -2.22 -12.39
N PHE A 58 -15.18 -2.93 -11.27
CA PHE A 58 -15.90 -4.21 -11.21
C PHE A 58 -17.38 -3.99 -10.87
N PRO A 59 -18.29 -4.73 -11.53
CA PRO A 59 -19.72 -4.52 -11.38
C PRO A 59 -20.19 -4.84 -9.95
N ASN A 60 -21.17 -4.06 -9.48
CA ASN A 60 -21.84 -4.25 -8.18
C ASN A 60 -20.97 -4.07 -6.92
N GLU A 61 -19.78 -3.47 -7.02
CA GLU A 61 -18.91 -3.23 -5.84
C GLU A 61 -19.02 -1.81 -5.25
N GLY A 62 -19.87 -0.96 -5.82
CA GLY A 62 -20.18 0.36 -5.26
C GLY A 62 -19.16 1.46 -5.59
N THR A 63 -19.06 2.45 -4.70
CA THR A 63 -18.22 3.64 -4.85
C THR A 63 -17.35 3.86 -3.62
N PHE A 64 -16.16 4.43 -3.81
CA PHE A 64 -15.12 4.60 -2.80
C PHE A 64 -14.77 6.07 -2.65
N ALA A 65 -14.32 6.51 -1.47
CA ALA A 65 -13.89 7.89 -1.29
C ALA A 65 -12.65 8.19 -2.15
N LYS A 66 -12.56 9.42 -2.68
CA LYS A 66 -11.45 9.87 -3.51
C LYS A 66 -10.21 10.30 -2.71
N HIS A 67 -10.22 10.13 -1.38
CA HIS A 67 -9.05 10.47 -0.56
C HIS A 67 -7.83 9.66 -1.00
N GLN A 68 -6.69 10.32 -0.96
CA GLN A 68 -5.40 9.71 -1.30
C GLN A 68 -4.49 9.92 -0.09
N VAL A 69 -3.82 8.86 0.33
CA VAL A 69 -2.79 8.94 1.36
C VAL A 69 -1.45 8.73 0.68
N ARG A 70 -0.59 9.74 0.75
CA ARG A 70 0.77 9.65 0.22
C ARG A 70 1.66 9.05 1.28
N VAL A 71 2.33 7.95 0.93
CA VAL A 71 3.37 7.33 1.74
C VAL A 71 4.71 7.63 1.09
N VAL A 72 5.68 8.07 1.89
CA VAL A 72 7.01 8.45 1.40
C VAL A 72 8.09 8.11 2.42
N ASP A 73 9.23 7.65 1.95
CA ASP A 73 10.41 7.46 2.79
C ASP A 73 11.14 8.79 3.06
N GLN A 74 12.02 8.82 4.06
CA GLN A 74 12.79 10.00 4.42
C GLN A 74 13.66 10.56 3.29
N SER A 75 14.08 9.72 2.33
CA SER A 75 14.86 10.18 1.17
C SER A 75 13.99 10.78 0.06
N GLY A 76 12.68 10.58 0.11
CA GLY A 76 11.73 11.00 -0.92
C GLY A 76 11.75 10.17 -2.21
N ARG A 77 12.63 9.15 -2.29
CA ARG A 77 12.83 8.32 -3.49
C ARG A 77 11.77 7.25 -3.63
N HIS A 78 11.27 6.73 -2.52
CA HIS A 78 10.23 5.72 -2.49
C HIS A 78 8.93 6.37 -2.04
N CYS A 79 7.97 6.47 -2.96
CA CYS A 79 6.64 6.95 -2.64
C CYS A 79 5.57 6.18 -3.42
N PHE A 80 4.39 6.08 -2.81
CA PHE A 80 3.19 5.57 -3.45
C PHE A 80 1.95 6.22 -2.83
N LEU A 81 0.81 6.04 -3.50
CA LEU A 81 -0.48 6.52 -3.03
C LEU A 81 -1.37 5.34 -2.63
N ILE A 82 -1.96 5.46 -1.46
CA ILE A 82 -3.03 4.58 -1.00
C ILE A 82 -4.36 5.27 -1.26
N THR A 83 -5.29 4.55 -1.88
CA THR A 83 -6.68 4.97 -2.02
C THR A 83 -7.58 3.86 -1.50
N GLU A 84 -8.78 4.21 -1.05
CA GLU A 84 -9.75 3.23 -0.59
C GLU A 84 -10.09 2.21 -1.69
N LEU A 85 -10.23 2.68 -2.94
CA LEU A 85 -10.41 1.83 -4.11
C LEU A 85 -9.20 0.93 -4.35
N GLY A 86 -7.98 1.46 -4.29
CA GLY A 86 -6.75 0.67 -4.47
C GLY A 86 -6.64 -0.46 -3.46
N LEU A 87 -6.98 -0.20 -2.19
CA LEU A 87 -7.03 -1.22 -1.15
C LEU A 87 -8.05 -2.31 -1.47
N HIS A 88 -9.27 -1.93 -1.85
CA HIS A 88 -10.32 -2.87 -2.25
C HIS A 88 -9.91 -3.75 -3.44
N LEU A 89 -9.28 -3.15 -4.45
CA LEU A 89 -8.80 -3.86 -5.64
C LEU A 89 -7.70 -4.88 -5.31
N ILE A 90 -6.79 -4.55 -4.39
CA ILE A 90 -5.76 -5.50 -3.94
C ILE A 90 -6.41 -6.62 -3.12
N GLU A 91 -7.29 -6.27 -2.19
CA GLU A 91 -7.92 -7.20 -1.26
C GLU A 91 -8.78 -8.25 -1.98
N GLN A 92 -9.72 -7.79 -2.82
CA GLN A 92 -10.69 -8.65 -3.49
C GLN A 92 -10.11 -9.33 -4.73
N HIS A 93 -9.32 -8.58 -5.53
CA HIS A 93 -8.91 -9.03 -6.86
C HIS A 93 -7.42 -9.34 -6.99
N GLY A 94 -6.62 -9.07 -5.95
CA GLY A 94 -5.15 -9.15 -6.06
C GLY A 94 -4.58 -8.16 -7.07
N PHE A 95 -5.31 -7.07 -7.35
CA PHE A 95 -4.97 -6.13 -8.40
C PHE A 95 -4.22 -4.90 -7.85
N PHE A 96 -2.90 -4.92 -8.00
CA PHE A 96 -1.99 -3.85 -7.60
C PHE A 96 -1.91 -2.67 -8.58
N GLN A 97 -2.85 -2.57 -9.52
CA GLN A 97 -2.81 -1.67 -10.69
C GLN A 97 -1.70 -2.01 -11.70
N GLY A 98 -1.88 -1.56 -12.94
CA GLY A 98 -0.92 -1.75 -14.02
C GLY A 98 0.40 -1.00 -13.80
N HIS A 99 1.49 -1.51 -14.37
CA HIS A 99 2.77 -0.80 -14.41
C HIS A 99 2.62 0.57 -15.11
N GLY A 100 3.27 1.60 -14.57
CA GLY A 100 3.13 2.98 -15.04
C GLY A 100 1.87 3.70 -14.54
N SER A 101 0.94 3.01 -13.88
CA SER A 101 -0.16 3.68 -13.19
C SER A 101 0.37 4.49 -12.01
N PHE A 102 -0.07 5.74 -11.92
CA PHE A 102 0.23 6.62 -10.79
C PHE A 102 -0.29 6.07 -9.45
N PHE A 103 -1.32 5.23 -9.48
CA PHE A 103 -1.92 4.59 -8.31
C PHE A 103 -1.41 3.16 -8.08
N ARG A 104 -0.38 2.72 -8.82
CA ARG A 104 0.23 1.41 -8.56
C ARG A 104 0.88 1.40 -7.19
N ILE A 105 0.53 0.38 -6.41
CA ILE A 105 1.25 0.02 -5.19
C ILE A 105 2.09 -1.19 -5.58
N ASP A 106 3.38 -1.01 -5.79
CA ASP A 106 4.25 -2.15 -6.04
C ASP A 106 4.36 -3.00 -4.76
N PRO A 107 3.98 -4.29 -4.79
CA PRO A 107 3.90 -5.10 -3.58
C PRO A 107 5.27 -5.31 -2.92
N GLY A 108 6.34 -5.42 -3.72
CA GLY A 108 7.68 -5.63 -3.19
C GLY A 108 8.22 -4.37 -2.53
N GLN A 109 8.06 -3.23 -3.20
CA GLN A 109 8.43 -1.93 -2.63
C GLN A 109 7.63 -1.64 -1.35
N ALA A 110 6.31 -1.86 -1.36
CA ALA A 110 5.47 -1.62 -0.19
C ALA A 110 5.85 -2.53 0.97
N ALA A 111 6.07 -3.82 0.73
CA ALA A 111 6.47 -4.76 1.77
C ALA A 111 7.82 -4.39 2.41
N VAL A 112 8.82 -4.04 1.61
CA VAL A 112 10.15 -3.64 2.11
C VAL A 112 10.05 -2.32 2.87
N LEU A 113 9.37 -1.32 2.31
CA LEU A 113 9.23 0.00 2.94
C LEU A 113 8.51 -0.08 4.29
N LEU A 114 7.55 -0.99 4.41
CA LEU A 114 6.79 -1.20 5.64
C LEU A 114 7.44 -2.24 6.59
N GLY A 115 8.59 -2.81 6.23
CA GLY A 115 9.29 -3.80 7.05
C GLY A 115 8.51 -5.11 7.23
N LEU A 116 7.67 -5.48 6.26
CA LEU A 116 6.82 -6.68 6.32
C LEU A 116 7.49 -7.94 5.79
N CYS A 117 8.57 -7.80 5.00
CA CYS A 117 9.31 -8.94 4.48
C CYS A 117 10.15 -9.60 5.58
N ILE A 118 10.31 -10.92 5.48
CA ILE A 118 11.21 -11.66 6.35
C ILE A 118 12.64 -11.18 6.06
N PRO A 119 13.45 -10.78 7.06
CA PRO A 119 14.87 -10.58 6.83
C PRO A 119 15.46 -11.90 6.32
N PRO A 120 16.45 -11.89 5.40
CA PRO A 120 17.13 -13.13 5.04
C PRO A 120 17.62 -13.76 6.34
N VAL A 121 17.16 -14.99 6.61
CA VAL A 121 17.73 -15.79 7.69
C VAL A 121 19.20 -15.95 7.34
N ASN A 122 20.07 -15.24 8.06
CA ASN A 122 21.48 -15.57 8.07
C ASN A 122 21.57 -16.92 8.78
N THR A 123 21.50 -18.01 8.00
CA THR A 123 22.02 -19.30 8.44
C THR A 123 23.55 -19.14 8.44
N GLY A 124 24.04 -18.43 9.46
CA GLY A 124 25.43 -18.47 9.85
C GLY A 124 25.76 -19.91 10.16
N SER A 125 26.73 -20.43 9.41
CA SER A 125 27.35 -21.72 9.64
C SER A 125 28.00 -21.75 11.02
N GLU A 126 27.71 -22.76 11.80
CA GLU A 126 28.64 -23.39 12.75
C GLU A 126 28.58 -24.90 12.54
#